data_AF-A0A838A9A2-F1
#
_entry.id   AF-A0A838A9A2-F1
#
_cell.length_a   1.000
_cell.length_b   1.000
_cell.length_c   1.000
_cell.angle_alpha   90.00
_cell.angle_beta   90.00
_cell.angle_gamma   90.00
#
_symmetry.space_group_name_H-M   'P 1'
#
loop_
_entity.id
_entity.type
_entity.pdbx_description
1 polymer ?
#
loop_
_entity_poly.entity_id
_entity_poly.type
_entity_poly.pdbx_seq_one_letter_code
_entity_poly.pdbx_strand_id
1 'polypeptide(L)'
;MSTPLEAEQTQVEPIGAELGAEDKPWQAIVWNDPVNLMSYVTYVFQKLFGYSRDHATKLMLDVHHKGKAVVSWGTKEKVEGDVAKLHAAGLWATMQQAP
;
A
#
# COMPACT_ATOMS: atom_id res chain seq x y z
N MET A 1 -1.68 45.13 52.29
CA MET A 1 -1.44 44.59 50.93
C MET A 1 -0.73 43.25 51.10
N SER A 2 -1.48 42.15 51.22
CA SER A 2 -0.91 40.80 51.29
C SER A 2 -1.93 39.85 50.68
N THR A 3 -1.73 39.51 49.42
CA THR A 3 -2.49 38.48 48.71
C THR A 3 -1.60 37.24 48.63
N PRO A 4 -2.10 36.04 48.95
CA PRO A 4 -1.37 34.81 48.69
C PRO A 4 -1.46 34.44 47.21
N LEU A 5 -0.36 33.90 46.68
CA LEU A 5 -0.23 33.32 45.35
C LEU A 5 -0.89 31.93 45.33
N GLU A 6 -1.92 31.75 44.52
CA GLU A 6 -2.49 30.45 44.18
C GLU A 6 -1.64 29.85 43.05
N ALA A 7 -1.13 28.63 43.27
CA ALA A 7 -0.39 27.87 42.29
C ALA A 7 -1.39 27.11 41.41
N GLU A 8 -1.54 27.52 40.14
CA GLU A 8 -2.39 26.78 39.20
C GLU A 8 -1.55 25.79 38.37
N GLN A 9 -2.01 24.54 38.46
CA GLN A 9 -1.39 23.31 38.01
C GLN A 9 -1.46 23.21 36.48
N THR A 10 -0.33 22.86 35.86
CA THR A 10 -0.22 22.48 34.45
C THR A 10 -1.22 21.37 34.11
N GLN A 11 -2.24 21.70 33.32
CA GLN A 11 -3.05 20.72 32.60
C GLN A 11 -2.55 20.71 31.15
N VAL A 12 -1.52 19.92 30.88
CA VAL A 12 -1.17 19.54 29.51
C VAL A 12 -2.25 18.58 29.03
N GLU A 13 -3.18 19.11 28.25
CA GLU A 13 -4.11 18.29 27.48
C GLU A 13 -3.29 17.31 26.63
N PRO A 14 -3.66 16.01 26.56
CA PRO A 14 -2.99 15.12 25.64
C PRO A 14 -3.30 15.66 24.24
N ILE A 15 -2.28 16.21 23.59
CA ILE A 15 -2.27 16.42 22.15
C ILE A 15 -2.53 15.04 21.59
N GLY A 16 -3.79 14.79 21.22
CA GLY A 16 -4.19 13.60 20.50
C GLY A 16 -3.29 13.57 19.28
N ALA A 17 -2.32 12.66 19.29
CA ALA A 17 -1.50 12.41 18.15
C ALA A 17 -2.42 11.88 17.06
N GLU A 18 -2.93 12.79 16.24
CA GLU A 18 -3.19 12.56 14.84
C GLU A 18 -1.86 12.12 14.22
N LEU A 19 -1.51 10.84 14.46
CA LEU A 19 -0.52 10.09 13.72
C LEU A 19 -0.88 10.29 12.25
N GLY A 20 -0.12 11.17 11.62
CA GLY A 20 -0.47 11.78 10.36
C GLY A 20 -0.76 10.76 9.28
N ALA A 21 -1.49 11.20 8.27
CA ALA A 21 -1.75 10.46 7.04
C ALA A 21 -0.48 9.97 6.29
N GLU A 22 0.71 10.23 6.83
CA GLU A 22 2.03 9.80 6.37
C GLU A 22 2.50 8.46 6.95
N ASP A 23 1.87 7.93 8.02
CA ASP A 23 2.35 6.70 8.67
C ASP A 23 1.83 5.40 8.01
N LYS A 24 0.72 5.47 7.27
CA LYS A 24 0.13 4.28 6.65
C LYS A 24 0.88 3.87 5.37
N PRO A 25 1.32 2.60 5.25
CA PRO A 25 1.99 2.13 4.06
C PRO A 25 1.04 2.17 2.86
N TRP A 26 1.58 2.49 1.68
CA TRP A 26 0.87 2.41 0.41
C TRP A 26 0.91 0.98 -0.13
N GLN A 27 -0.06 0.67 -0.98
CA GLN A 27 -0.25 -0.63 -1.62
C GLN A 27 -0.32 -0.47 -3.14
N ALA A 28 0.37 -1.34 -3.89
CA ALA A 28 0.13 -1.53 -5.32
C ALA A 28 -0.86 -2.68 -5.52
N ILE A 29 -1.93 -2.42 -6.25
CA ILE A 29 -3.03 -3.36 -6.51
C ILE A 29 -3.08 -3.65 -8.00
N VAL A 30 -3.10 -4.92 -8.38
CA VAL A 30 -3.33 -5.37 -9.75
C VAL A 30 -4.76 -5.86 -9.89
N TRP A 31 -5.43 -5.48 -10.97
CA TRP A 31 -6.82 -5.79 -11.27
C TRP A 31 -6.92 -6.85 -12.37
N ASN A 32 -7.99 -7.63 -12.33
CA ASN A 32 -8.28 -8.61 -13.37
C ASN A 32 -8.67 -7.91 -14.67
N ASP A 33 -8.18 -8.41 -15.79
CA ASP A 33 -8.49 -7.90 -17.12
C ASP A 33 -8.69 -9.06 -18.12
N PRO A 34 -9.45 -8.86 -19.20
CA PRO A 34 -9.74 -9.93 -20.18
C PRO A 34 -8.63 -10.12 -21.23
N VAL A 35 -7.56 -9.32 -21.22
CA VAL A 35 -6.53 -9.28 -22.27
C VAL A 35 -5.33 -10.15 -21.90
N ASN A 36 -4.87 -10.07 -20.65
CA ASN A 36 -3.66 -10.74 -20.20
C ASN A 36 -3.88 -12.20 -19.82
N LEU A 37 -2.98 -13.08 -20.27
CA LEU A 37 -2.98 -14.48 -19.89
C LEU A 37 -2.47 -14.68 -18.46
N MET A 38 -3.01 -15.66 -17.73
CA MET A 38 -2.56 -16.04 -16.38
C MET A 38 -1.05 -16.31 -16.29
N SER A 39 -0.51 -17.00 -17.29
CA SER A 39 0.93 -17.30 -17.39
C SER A 39 1.77 -16.04 -17.52
N TYR A 40 1.28 -15.05 -18.27
CA TYR A 40 1.94 -13.75 -18.43
C TYR A 40 1.91 -12.94 -17.13
N VAL A 41 0.75 -12.83 -16.47
CA VAL A 41 0.63 -12.15 -15.17
C VAL A 41 1.60 -12.76 -14.14
N THR A 42 1.64 -14.10 -14.06
CA THR A 42 2.56 -14.84 -13.18
C THR A 42 4.03 -14.54 -13.51
N TYR A 43 4.38 -14.45 -14.79
CA TYR A 43 5.74 -14.07 -15.22
C TYR A 43 6.09 -12.64 -14.83
N VAL A 44 5.18 -11.68 -15.02
CA VAL A 44 5.40 -10.28 -14.64
C VAL A 44 5.65 -10.15 -13.13
N PHE A 45 4.90 -10.87 -12.29
CA PHE A 45 5.12 -10.85 -10.84
C PHE A 45 6.49 -11.41 -10.43
N GLN A 46 6.94 -12.48 -11.09
CA GLN A 46 8.30 -13.00 -10.88
C GLN A 46 9.36 -11.98 -11.32
N LYS A 47 9.19 -11.37 -12.50
CA LYS A 47 10.18 -10.47 -13.09
C LYS A 47 10.30 -9.14 -12.35
N LEU A 48 9.18 -8.52 -11.96
CA LEU A 48 9.18 -7.19 -11.36
C LEU A 48 9.43 -7.22 -9.84
N PHE A 49 8.95 -8.25 -9.15
CA PHE A 49 9.00 -8.33 -7.68
C PHE A 49 9.90 -9.45 -7.16
N GLY A 50 10.49 -10.26 -8.03
CA GLY A 50 11.37 -11.36 -7.63
C GLY A 50 10.65 -12.50 -6.91
N TYR A 51 9.33 -12.60 -7.03
CA TYR A 51 8.57 -13.65 -6.38
C TYR A 51 8.88 -15.02 -6.94
N SER A 52 8.80 -16.05 -6.09
CA SER A 52 8.82 -17.43 -6.57
C SER A 52 7.60 -17.69 -7.46
N ARG A 53 7.71 -18.67 -8.35
CA ARG A 53 6.61 -19.07 -9.22
C ARG A 53 5.34 -19.40 -8.43
N ASP A 54 5.48 -20.05 -7.28
CA ASP A 54 4.36 -20.48 -6.43
C ASP A 54 3.62 -19.26 -5.85
N HIS A 55 4.37 -18.31 -5.29
CA HIS A 55 3.80 -17.06 -4.76
C HIS A 55 3.16 -16.20 -5.86
N ALA A 56 3.84 -16.05 -7.00
CA ALA A 56 3.31 -15.33 -8.15
C ALA A 56 2.02 -15.98 -8.69
N THR A 57 1.97 -17.31 -8.72
CA THR A 57 0.78 -18.06 -9.14
C THR A 57 -0.38 -17.80 -8.19
N LYS A 58 -0.13 -17.81 -6.87
CA LYS A 58 -1.16 -17.50 -5.87
C LYS A 58 -1.72 -16.09 -6.04
N LEU A 59 -0.86 -15.09 -6.20
CA LEU A 59 -1.31 -13.71 -6.45
C LEU A 59 -2.08 -13.58 -7.75
N MET A 60 -1.65 -14.25 -8.81
CA MET A 60 -2.36 -14.28 -10.08
C MET A 60 -3.75 -14.90 -9.94
N LEU A 61 -3.88 -16.02 -9.22
CA LEU A 61 -5.18 -16.64 -8.95
C LEU A 61 -6.10 -15.72 -8.12
N ASP A 62 -5.53 -14.95 -7.20
CA ASP A 62 -6.28 -13.92 -6.47
C ASP A 62 -6.77 -12.81 -7.41
N VAL A 63 -5.93 -12.34 -8.34
CA VAL A 63 -6.38 -11.41 -9.41
C VAL A 63 -7.54 -12.03 -10.18
N HIS A 64 -7.39 -13.26 -10.68
CA HIS A 64 -8.38 -13.91 -11.53
C HIS A 64 -9.73 -14.16 -10.83
N HIS A 65 -9.71 -14.70 -9.61
CA HIS A 65 -10.91 -15.11 -8.90
C HIS A 65 -11.55 -14.00 -8.06
N LYS A 66 -10.73 -13.12 -7.46
CA LYS A 66 -11.20 -12.04 -6.56
C LYS A 66 -11.28 -10.69 -7.27
N GLY A 67 -10.88 -10.62 -8.53
CA GLY A 67 -10.86 -9.40 -9.33
C GLY A 67 -9.67 -8.48 -9.07
N LYS A 68 -8.90 -8.72 -8.00
CA LYS A 68 -7.71 -7.93 -7.65
C LYS A 68 -6.79 -8.65 -6.66
N ALA A 69 -5.53 -8.25 -6.61
CA ALA A 69 -4.59 -8.63 -5.57
C ALA A 69 -3.64 -7.48 -5.22
N VAL A 70 -3.24 -7.39 -3.95
CA VAL A 70 -2.15 -6.50 -3.54
C VAL A 70 -0.82 -7.18 -3.85
N VAL A 71 0.02 -6.54 -4.65
CA VAL A 71 1.27 -7.14 -5.15
C VAL A 71 2.52 -6.50 -4.59
N SER A 72 2.41 -5.34 -3.94
CA SER A 72 3.55 -4.65 -3.33
C SER A 72 3.07 -3.64 -2.28
N TRP A 73 3.92 -3.35 -1.29
CA TRP A 73 3.67 -2.41 -0.20
C TRP A 73 4.89 -1.50 -0.02
N GLY A 74 4.71 -0.34 0.61
CA GLY A 74 5.83 0.51 1.07
C GLY A 74 5.50 2.00 1.11
N THR A 75 6.54 2.82 0.95
CA THR A 75 6.38 4.28 0.81
C THR A 75 5.60 4.61 -0.46
N LYS A 76 5.00 5.80 -0.50
CA LYS A 76 4.26 6.29 -1.66
C LYS A 76 5.11 6.23 -2.94
N GLU A 77 6.32 6.79 -2.92
CA GLU A 77 7.27 6.79 -4.05
C GLU A 77 7.59 5.37 -4.56
N LYS A 78 7.84 4.42 -3.65
CA LYS A 78 8.11 3.04 -4.04
C LYS A 78 6.91 2.43 -4.77
N VAL A 79 5.71 2.63 -4.23
CA VAL A 79 4.48 2.07 -4.78
C VAL A 79 4.10 2.74 -6.10
N GLU A 80 4.32 4.05 -6.25
CA GLU A 80 4.18 4.76 -7.53
C GLU A 80 5.10 4.15 -8.60
N GLY A 81 6.36 3.89 -8.25
CA GLY A 81 7.31 3.23 -9.14
C GLY A 81 6.90 1.80 -9.50
N ASP A 82 6.34 1.05 -8.56
CA ASP A 82 5.84 -0.31 -8.79
C ASP A 82 4.61 -0.31 -9.73
N VAL A 83 3.68 0.63 -9.55
CA VAL A 83 2.52 0.82 -10.45
C VAL A 83 2.98 1.19 -11.87
N ALA A 84 3.95 2.10 -12.00
CA ALA A 84 4.49 2.48 -13.30
C ALA A 84 5.12 1.28 -14.05
N LYS A 85 5.87 0.43 -13.35
CA LYS A 85 6.44 -0.80 -13.93
C LYS A 85 5.35 -1.78 -14.37
N LEU A 86 4.27 -1.91 -13.59
CA LEU A 86 3.13 -2.76 -13.93
C LEU A 86 2.40 -2.26 -15.18
N HIS A 87 2.16 -0.95 -15.28
CA HIS A 87 1.58 -0.33 -16.49
C HIS A 87 2.47 -0.52 -17.71
N ALA A 88 3.79 -0.34 -17.56
CA ALA A 88 4.75 -0.60 -18.64
C ALA A 88 4.77 -2.08 -19.08
N ALA A 89 4.42 -3.01 -18.18
CA ALA A 89 4.23 -4.42 -18.48
C ALA A 89 2.83 -4.77 -19.02
N GLY A 90 1.95 -3.78 -19.19
CA GLY A 90 0.59 -3.96 -19.72
C GLY A 90 -0.45 -4.45 -18.71
N LEU A 91 -0.14 -4.43 -17.40
CA LEU A 91 -1.08 -4.80 -16.35
C LEU A 91 -1.85 -3.59 -15.85
N TRP A 92 -3.16 -3.75 -15.61
CA TRP A 92 -3.94 -2.73 -14.93
C TRP A 92 -3.63 -2.73 -13.43
N ALA A 93 -3.03 -1.64 -12.95
CA ALA A 93 -2.71 -1.45 -11.55
C ALA A 93 -3.13 -0.08 -11.01
N THR A 94 -3.42 -0.01 -9.71
CA THR A 94 -3.66 1.23 -8.96
C THR A 94 -2.88 1.21 -7.66
N MET A 95 -2.81 2.35 -6.97
CA MET A 95 -2.31 2.41 -5.60
C MET A 95 -3.34 2.98 -4.62
N GLN A 96 -3.26 2.57 -3.36
CA GLN A 96 -4.05 3.14 -2.27
C GLN A 96 -3.26 3.12 -0.96
N GLN A 97 -3.64 3.99 -0.02
CA GLN A 97 -3.18 3.86 1.36
C GLN A 97 -3.79 2.60 1.98
N ALA A 98 -3.01 1.92 2.82
CA ALA A 98 -3.54 0.82 3.60
C ALA A 98 -4.70 1.29 4.50
N PRO A 99 -5.71 0.42 4.72
CA PRO A 99 -6.86 0.75 5.56
C PRO A 99 -6.46 1.11 6.99
#